data_AF-A0AAD9D134-F1
#
_entry.id   AF-A0AAD9D134-F1
#
_cell.length_a   1.000
_cell.length_b   1.000
_cell.length_c   1.000
_cell.angle_alpha   90.00
_cell.angle_beta   90.00
_cell.angle_gamma   90.00
#
_symmetry.space_group_name_H-M   'P 1'
#
loop_
_entity.id
_entity.type
_entity.pdbx_description
1 polymer ?
#
loop_
_entity_poly.entity_id
_entity_poly.type
_entity_poly.pdbx_seq_one_letter_code
_entity_poly.pdbx_strand_id
1 'polypeptide(L)'
;MPKRSSSELGSSTDGPSDNPPLNFALHSDEDVKPAKNAKRPWSAEEEAVFLELMERLCMSALWHEIKLDKRLAHRGQPGIRAHILAMFKRLKK
;
A
#
# COMPACT_ATOMS: atom_id res chain seq x y z
N MET A 1 4.07 -4.03 52.18
CA MET A 1 5.39 -3.49 52.60
C MET A 1 6.43 -4.55 52.26
N PRO A 2 7.52 -4.24 51.53
CA PRO A 2 8.63 -3.28 51.85
C PRO A 2 8.80 -2.19 50.75
N LYS A 3 9.28 -0.94 50.93
CA LYS A 3 10.34 -0.20 51.68
C LYS A 3 11.73 -0.13 51.00
N ARG A 4 12.07 1.12 50.62
CA ARG A 4 13.40 1.78 50.36
C ARG A 4 14.10 1.35 49.06
N SER A 5 14.90 2.16 48.36
CA SER A 5 15.74 3.34 48.66
C SER A 5 15.95 4.11 47.34
N SER A 6 15.92 5.44 47.29
CA SER A 6 17.02 6.40 47.57
C SER A 6 18.02 6.57 46.41
N SER A 7 17.94 7.73 45.74
CA SER A 7 19.00 8.37 44.95
C SER A 7 18.55 9.83 44.72
N GLU A 8 19.02 10.78 45.53
CA GLU A 8 20.25 11.58 45.37
C GLU A 8 20.12 12.77 44.39
N LEU A 9 20.66 13.91 44.86
CA LEU A 9 21.13 15.08 44.11
C LEU A 9 20.04 15.91 43.40
N GLY A 10 19.95 17.23 43.53
CA GLY A 10 20.89 18.22 44.04
C GLY A 10 20.61 19.55 43.32
N SER A 11 20.92 20.64 44.01
CA SER A 11 21.22 21.97 43.49
C SER A 11 20.13 22.80 42.82
N SER A 12 19.68 23.80 43.58
CA SER A 12 19.14 25.07 43.12
C SER A 12 20.01 25.68 42.01
N THR A 13 19.36 26.19 40.95
CA THR A 13 19.77 27.44 40.30
C THR A 13 18.50 28.22 39.97
N ASP A 14 18.28 29.28 40.75
CA ASP A 14 17.39 30.39 40.42
C ASP A 14 18.04 31.16 39.26
N GLY A 15 17.29 31.35 38.19
CA GLY A 15 17.65 32.20 37.06
C GLY A 15 16.39 32.64 36.32
N PRO A 16 16.07 33.94 36.26
CA PRO A 16 14.88 34.42 35.57
C PRO A 16 15.14 34.42 34.06
N SER A 17 14.78 33.33 33.38
CA SER A 17 14.72 33.35 31.93
C SER A 17 13.36 33.88 31.51
N ASP A 18 13.34 35.18 31.27
CA ASP A 18 12.33 35.90 30.50
C ASP A 18 12.16 35.18 29.15
N ASN A 19 11.18 34.28 29.08
CA ASN A 19 10.74 33.66 27.83
C ASN A 19 9.23 33.94 27.73
N PRO A 20 8.79 34.75 26.75
CA PRO A 20 7.38 35.01 26.58
C PRO A 20 6.63 33.70 26.27
N PRO A 21 5.36 33.56 26.69
CA PRO A 21 4.56 32.41 26.32
C PRO A 21 4.41 32.42 24.79
N LEU A 22 4.99 31.40 24.13
CA LEU A 22 4.62 31.07 22.77
C LEU A 22 3.13 30.74 22.79
N ASN A 23 2.34 31.71 22.35
CA ASN A 23 0.91 31.61 22.19
C ASN A 23 0.64 30.54 21.13
N PHE A 24 0.51 29.31 21.60
CA PHE A 24 -0.03 28.19 20.86
C PHE A 24 -1.47 28.55 20.46
N ALA A 25 -1.77 28.36 19.17
CA ALA A 25 -3.06 28.53 18.51
C ALA A 25 -3.36 29.94 17.95
N LEU A 26 -2.93 30.15 16.70
CA LEU A 26 -3.94 30.43 15.68
C LEU A 26 -3.86 29.31 14.65
N HIS A 27 -4.91 28.49 14.63
CA HIS A 27 -5.18 27.58 13.53
C HIS A 27 -5.36 28.43 12.28
N SER A 28 -4.36 28.44 11.41
CA SER A 28 -4.66 28.35 10.00
C SER A 28 -4.54 26.89 9.66
N ASP A 29 -5.64 26.16 9.88
CA ASP A 29 -6.04 25.10 8.96
C ASP A 29 -6.05 25.74 7.55
N GLU A 30 -4.86 25.92 6.98
CA GLU A 30 -4.72 25.89 5.54
C GLU A 30 -5.31 24.54 5.17
N ASP A 31 -6.55 24.61 4.70
CA ASP A 31 -7.33 23.58 4.08
C ASP A 31 -6.44 22.94 3.01
N VAL A 32 -5.54 22.03 3.42
CA VAL A 32 -4.80 21.15 2.53
C VAL A 32 -5.86 20.19 2.04
N LYS A 33 -6.67 20.68 1.10
CA LYS A 33 -7.49 19.85 0.23
C LYS A 33 -6.59 18.68 -0.16
N PRO A 34 -6.96 17.42 0.16
CA PRO A 34 -6.16 16.29 -0.27
C PRO A 34 -5.97 16.46 -1.77
N ALA A 35 -4.71 16.63 -2.17
CA ALA A 35 -4.36 16.95 -3.55
C ALA A 35 -5.12 15.96 -4.43
N LYS A 36 -6.13 16.49 -5.16
CA LYS A 36 -7.10 15.70 -5.93
C LYS A 36 -6.32 14.62 -6.66
N ASN A 37 -6.49 13.35 -6.26
CA ASN A 37 -5.74 12.19 -6.74
C ASN A 37 -5.26 12.40 -8.17
N ALA A 38 -4.05 12.93 -8.33
CA ALA A 38 -3.51 13.15 -9.65
C ALA A 38 -3.40 11.75 -10.24
N LYS A 39 -4.08 11.50 -11.36
CA LYS A 39 -4.06 10.20 -12.03
C LYS A 39 -2.61 9.93 -12.40
N ARG A 40 -1.90 9.17 -11.58
CA ARG A 40 -0.51 8.80 -11.82
C ARG A 40 -0.51 7.94 -13.08
N PRO A 41 0.21 8.36 -14.14
CA PRO A 41 0.34 7.52 -15.31
C PRO A 41 1.09 6.25 -14.91
N TRP A 42 0.67 5.11 -15.47
CA TRP A 42 1.36 3.85 -15.26
C TRP A 42 2.75 3.93 -15.90
N SER A 43 3.79 3.56 -15.15
CA SER A 43 5.11 3.35 -15.72
C SER A 43 5.18 2.01 -16.46
N ALA A 44 6.13 1.87 -17.38
CA ALA A 44 6.38 0.60 -18.06
C ALA A 44 6.75 -0.53 -17.08
N GLU A 45 7.43 -0.19 -15.97
CA GLU A 45 7.76 -1.14 -14.90
C GLU A 45 6.50 -1.61 -14.16
N GLU A 46 5.60 -0.67 -13.84
CA GLU A 46 4.32 -0.97 -13.19
C GLU A 46 3.43 -1.83 -14.10
N GLU A 47 3.40 -1.54 -15.41
CA GLU A 47 2.69 -2.37 -16.39
C GLU A 47 3.29 -3.78 -16.50
N ALA A 48 4.61 -3.91 -16.52
CA ALA A 48 5.27 -5.21 -16.57
C ALA A 48 4.93 -6.08 -15.35
N VAL A 49 5.01 -5.50 -14.15
CA VAL A 49 4.63 -6.18 -12.89
C VAL A 49 3.16 -6.54 -12.89
N PHE A 50 2.29 -5.61 -13.33
CA PHE A 50 0.86 -5.85 -13.39
C PHE A 50 0.51 -7.01 -14.33
N LEU A 51 1.10 -7.05 -15.53
CA LEU A 51 0.90 -8.13 -16.48
C LEU A 51 1.41 -9.47 -15.93
N GLU A 52 2.55 -9.49 -15.23
CA GLU A 52 3.06 -10.72 -14.59
C GLU A 52 2.08 -11.27 -13.53
N LEU A 53 1.59 -10.39 -12.65
CA LEU A 53 0.63 -10.77 -11.60
C LEU A 53 -0.69 -11.28 -12.20
N MET A 54 -1.19 -10.62 -13.25
CA MET A 54 -2.38 -11.04 -13.97
C MET A 54 -2.18 -12.41 -14.62
N GLU A 55 -1.05 -12.65 -15.27
CA GLU A 55 -0.71 -13.94 -15.89
C GLU A 55 -0.71 -15.06 -14.84
N ARG A 56 -0.05 -14.83 -13.70
CA ARG A 56 0.03 -15.79 -12.61
C ARG A 56 -1.35 -16.17 -12.06
N LEU A 57 -2.22 -15.18 -11.86
CA LEU A 57 -3.57 -15.39 -11.34
C LEU A 57 -4.45 -16.14 -12.35
N CYS A 58 -4.37 -15.78 -13.63
CA CYS A 58 -5.07 -16.51 -14.68
C CYS A 58 -4.62 -17.97 -14.77
N MET A 59 -3.32 -18.24 -14.60
CA MET A 59 -2.77 -19.60 -14.69
C MET A 59 -3.13 -20.52 -13.52
N SER A 60 -3.42 -19.95 -12.35
CA SER A 60 -3.73 -20.70 -11.12
C SER A 60 -5.24 -20.83 -10.88
N ALA A 61 -6.00 -19.75 -11.03
CA ALA A 61 -7.40 -19.68 -10.58
C ALA A 61 -8.42 -19.78 -11.72
N LEU A 62 -8.12 -19.28 -12.93
CA LEU A 62 -9.13 -19.11 -13.98
C LEU A 62 -9.78 -20.42 -14.43
N TRP A 63 -9.02 -21.52 -14.44
CA TRP A 63 -9.57 -22.83 -14.77
C TRP A 63 -10.64 -23.28 -13.77
N HIS A 64 -10.45 -22.98 -12.47
CA HIS A 64 -11.43 -23.31 -11.45
C HIS A 64 -12.76 -22.59 -11.70
N GLU A 65 -12.70 -21.28 -11.95
CA GLU A 65 -13.88 -20.47 -12.27
C GLU A 65 -14.59 -20.96 -13.53
N ILE A 66 -13.84 -21.30 -14.59
CA ILE A 66 -14.40 -21.83 -15.83
C ILE A 66 -15.11 -23.17 -15.62
N LYS A 67 -14.60 -24.03 -14.73
CA LYS A 67 -15.28 -25.28 -14.37
C LYS A 67 -16.61 -25.04 -13.67
N LEU A 68 -16.69 -24.01 -12.83
CA LEU A 68 -17.94 -23.66 -12.13
C LEU A 68 -18.98 -23.08 -13.10
N ASP A 69 -18.56 -22.18 -13.98
CA ASP A 69 -19.42 -21.53 -14.99
C ASP A 69 -19.89 -22.50 -16.09
N LYS A 70 -19.07 -23.50 -16.43
CA LYS A 70 -19.30 -24.56 -17.43
C LYS A 70 -19.35 -24.13 -18.90
N ARG A 71 -19.46 -22.84 -19.25
CA ARG A 71 -19.55 -22.40 -20.67
C ARG A 71 -18.32 -22.77 -21.49
N LEU A 72 -17.13 -22.70 -20.88
CA LEU A 72 -15.85 -22.98 -21.54
C LEU A 72 -15.21 -24.30 -21.08
N ALA A 73 -15.93 -25.13 -20.29
CA ALA A 73 -15.38 -26.36 -19.73
C ALA A 73 -14.93 -27.37 -20.81
N HIS A 74 -15.56 -27.37 -21.99
CA HIS A 74 -15.22 -28.24 -23.12
C HIS A 74 -13.80 -28.02 -23.68
N ARG A 75 -13.17 -26.86 -23.43
CA ARG A 75 -11.79 -26.58 -23.86
C ARG A 75 -10.75 -27.31 -23.01
N GLY A 76 -11.12 -27.71 -21.80
CA GLY A 76 -10.21 -28.33 -20.84
C GLY A 76 -9.13 -27.38 -20.31
N GLN A 77 -8.48 -27.77 -19.20
CA GLN A 77 -7.39 -27.01 -18.59
C GLN A 77 -6.25 -26.67 -19.57
N PRO A 78 -5.77 -27.60 -20.42
CA PRO A 78 -4.66 -27.30 -21.33
C PRO A 78 -5.03 -26.24 -22.37
N GLY A 79 -6.25 -26.30 -22.92
CA GLY A 79 -6.74 -25.34 -23.90
C GLY A 79 -6.87 -23.93 -23.33
N ILE A 80 -7.39 -23.81 -22.10
CA ILE A 80 -7.46 -22.53 -21.40
C ILE A 80 -6.07 -21.95 -21.14
N ARG A 81 -5.12 -22.76 -20.65
CA ARG A 81 -3.73 -22.30 -20.42
C ARG A 81 -3.05 -21.82 -21.69
N ALA A 82 -3.19 -22.57 -22.78
CA ALA A 82 -2.64 -22.17 -24.08
C ALA A 82 -3.24 -20.84 -24.56
N HIS A 83 -4.54 -20.64 -24.35
CA HIS A 83 -5.22 -19.39 -24.71
C HIS A 83 -4.72 -18.20 -23.89
N ILE A 84 -4.53 -18.37 -22.57
CA ILE A 84 -3.95 -17.34 -21.69
C ILE A 84 -2.56 -16.92 -22.21
N LEU A 85 -1.66 -17.87 -22.48
CA LEU A 85 -0.32 -17.56 -23.01
C LEU A 85 -0.38 -16.77 -24.32
N ALA A 86 -1.26 -17.17 -25.24
CA ALA A 86 -1.44 -16.47 -26.51
C ALA A 86 -1.94 -15.04 -26.32
N MET A 87 -2.83 -14.79 -25.36
CA MET A 87 -3.29 -13.45 -25.00
C MET A 87 -2.16 -12.59 -24.44
N PHE A 88 -1.41 -13.10 -23.45
CA PHE A 88 -0.33 -12.33 -22.83
C PHE A 88 0.82 -12.04 -23.80
N LYS A 89 1.10 -12.93 -24.75
CA LYS A 89 2.07 -12.67 -25.82
C LYS A 89 1.67 -11.49 -26.72
N ARG A 90 0.36 -11.20 -26.83
CA ARG A 90 -0.14 -10.04 -27.58
C ARG A 90 -0.13 -8.75 -26.75
N LEU A 91 -0.27 -8.86 -25.43
CA LEU A 91 -0.27 -7.72 -24.51
C LEU A 91 1.14 -7.21 -24.18
N LYS A 92 2.15 -8.11 -24.19
CA LYS A 92 3.56 -7.77 -23.93
C LYS A 92 4.33 -7.31 -25.19
N LYS A 93 3.63 -7.05 -26.30
CA LYS A 93 4.20 -6.68 -27.60
C LYS A 93 4.05 -5.18 -27.82
#